data_AF-A0A936DDQ5-F1
#
_entry.id   AF-A0A936DDQ5-F1
#
_cell.length_a   1.000
_cell.length_b   1.000
_cell.length_c   1.000
_cell.angle_alpha   90.00
_cell.angle_beta   90.00
_cell.angle_gamma   90.00
#
_symmetry.space_group_name_H-M   'P 1'
#
loop_
_entity.id
_entity.type
_entity.pdbx_description
1 polymer ?
#
loop_
_entity_poly.entity_id
_entity_poly.type
_entity_poly.pdbx_seq_one_letter_code
_entity_poly.pdbx_strand_id
1 'polypeptide(L)'
;MATDARWVAPALVALGIAGSGCAAREHLTPGLLDEVMHREHGLEQLRVYPTIKFVAYADRKLGEDFAVDGSQGAVQTGYRGQRVELRFPRALPGAIVAVEVIDKTAWLWVTFDGSCRDKGCALVFLGSQDGRFRLHQVPPIIGFAPARVYRRRVAVRNLMEPSRIYAKSTAAPVYMSTRGMTVSVSLEIKKRDRVDIHTVVVPQSGVRSR
;
A
#
# COMPACT_ATOMS: atom_id res chain seq x y z
N MET A 1 48.11 25.64 -54.85
CA MET A 1 49.06 24.87 -54.03
C MET A 1 48.64 24.99 -52.57
N ALA A 2 48.61 23.84 -51.87
CA ALA A 2 48.39 23.59 -50.44
C ALA A 2 47.02 24.03 -49.84
N THR A 3 46.01 23.16 -49.75
CA THR A 3 45.71 22.17 -48.67
C THR A 3 45.70 22.75 -47.25
N ASP A 4 44.52 22.74 -46.60
CA ASP A 4 44.35 22.10 -45.29
C ASP A 4 42.87 21.92 -44.94
N ALA A 5 42.40 20.69 -45.11
CA ALA A 5 41.10 20.21 -44.68
C ALA A 5 41.21 19.77 -43.21
N ARG A 6 40.63 20.56 -42.29
CA ARG A 6 40.49 20.16 -40.88
C ARG A 6 39.17 19.45 -40.66
N TRP A 7 39.24 18.12 -40.70
CA TRP A 7 38.21 17.22 -40.20
C TRP A 7 38.10 17.36 -38.68
N VAL A 8 37.00 17.90 -38.17
CA VAL A 8 36.64 17.82 -36.76
C VAL A 8 35.60 16.70 -36.62
N ALA A 9 36.05 15.54 -36.18
CA ALA A 9 35.17 14.43 -35.85
C ALA A 9 34.28 14.81 -34.66
N PRO A 10 32.95 14.66 -34.73
CA PRO A 10 32.12 14.80 -33.54
C PRO A 10 32.29 13.54 -32.69
N ALA A 11 32.90 13.69 -31.52
CA ALA A 11 32.91 12.68 -30.48
C ALA A 11 31.46 12.45 -30.01
N LEU A 12 30.85 11.36 -30.46
CA LEU A 12 29.60 10.83 -29.94
C LEU A 12 29.83 10.37 -28.50
N VAL A 13 29.54 11.25 -27.54
CA VAL A 13 29.41 10.88 -26.13
C VAL A 13 28.12 10.07 -25.99
N ALA A 14 28.24 8.75 -26.12
CA ALA A 14 27.19 7.83 -25.72
C ALA A 14 27.11 7.80 -24.18
N LEU A 15 26.35 8.74 -23.61
CA LEU A 15 25.89 8.67 -22.22
C LEU A 15 24.86 7.55 -22.09
N GLY A 16 25.35 6.32 -21.97
CA GLY A 16 24.57 5.18 -21.52
C GLY A 16 24.21 5.35 -20.06
N ILE A 17 23.12 6.07 -19.78
CA ILE A 17 22.46 5.98 -18.47
C ILE A 17 21.66 4.68 -18.47
N ALA A 18 22.36 3.55 -18.34
CA ALA A 18 21.77 2.32 -17.84
C ALA A 18 21.50 2.50 -16.34
N GLY A 19 20.53 3.36 -16.03
CA GLY A 19 20.04 3.51 -14.68
C GLY A 19 19.32 2.22 -14.31
N SER A 20 19.88 1.47 -13.37
CA SER A 20 19.13 0.58 -12.48
C SER A 20 18.15 1.46 -11.69
N GLY A 21 17.11 1.95 -12.36
CA GLY A 21 16.17 2.91 -11.84
C GLY A 21 15.29 2.22 -10.82
N CYS A 22 15.38 2.63 -9.56
CA CYS A 22 14.31 2.41 -8.60
C CYS A 22 13.02 2.95 -9.22
N ALA A 23 12.17 2.06 -9.75
CA ALA A 23 10.92 2.43 -10.40
C ALA A 23 10.18 3.47 -9.54
N ALA A 24 9.97 4.66 -10.12
CA ALA A 24 9.32 5.76 -9.43
C ALA A 24 7.94 5.33 -8.96
N ARG A 25 7.58 5.74 -7.74
CA ARG A 25 6.28 5.44 -7.15
C ARG A 25 5.39 6.65 -7.22
N GLU A 26 4.14 6.43 -7.58
CA GLU A 26 3.09 7.44 -7.55
C GLU A 26 1.97 6.99 -6.63
N HIS A 27 1.21 7.95 -6.11
CA HIS A 27 0.06 7.63 -5.26
C HIS A 27 -1.00 6.89 -6.07
N LEU A 28 -1.61 5.87 -5.46
CA LEU A 28 -2.84 5.29 -6.02
C LEU A 28 -3.96 6.32 -5.85
N THR A 29 -4.53 6.76 -6.96
CA THR A 29 -5.64 7.72 -7.01
C THR A 29 -6.93 7.04 -7.46
N PRO A 30 -8.11 7.63 -7.20
CA PRO A 30 -9.37 7.08 -7.69
C PRO A 30 -9.42 6.91 -9.21
N GLY A 31 -8.89 7.87 -9.98
CA GLY A 31 -8.86 7.78 -11.45
C GLY A 31 -7.96 6.66 -11.96
N LEU A 32 -6.80 6.44 -11.33
CA LEU A 32 -5.90 5.34 -11.67
C LEU A 32 -6.52 3.98 -11.28
N LEU A 33 -7.19 3.92 -10.13
CA LEU A 33 -7.91 2.72 -9.71
C LEU A 33 -9.00 2.36 -10.73
N ASP A 34 -9.79 3.36 -11.15
CA ASP A 34 -10.84 3.20 -12.15
C ASP A 34 -10.26 2.68 -13.47
N GLU A 35 -9.17 3.27 -13.96
CA GLU A 35 -8.47 2.80 -15.16
C GLU A 35 -8.02 1.33 -15.04
N VAL A 36 -7.47 0.93 -13.89
CA VAL A 36 -7.03 -0.45 -13.66
C VAL A 36 -8.21 -1.41 -13.56
N MET A 37 -9.33 -1.00 -12.96
CA MET A 37 -10.53 -1.83 -12.83
C MET A 37 -11.19 -2.15 -14.17
N HIS A 38 -11.08 -1.25 -15.15
CA HIS A 38 -11.61 -1.47 -16.51
C HIS A 38 -10.74 -2.39 -17.37
N ARG A 39 -9.54 -2.77 -16.92
CA ARG A 39 -8.65 -3.70 -17.64
C ARG A 39 -8.91 -5.13 -17.18
N GLU A 40 -8.86 -6.06 -18.12
CA GLU A 40 -8.92 -7.50 -17.83
C GLU A 40 -7.80 -7.89 -16.85
N HIS A 41 -8.15 -8.57 -15.75
CA HIS A 41 -7.22 -8.93 -14.66
C HIS A 41 -6.43 -7.74 -14.05
N GLY A 42 -6.89 -6.51 -14.21
CA GLY A 42 -6.10 -5.32 -13.84
C GLY A 42 -5.73 -5.27 -12.36
N LEU A 43 -6.67 -5.58 -11.46
CA LEU A 43 -6.42 -5.59 -10.01
C LEU A 43 -5.44 -6.71 -9.59
N GLU A 44 -5.52 -7.89 -10.20
CA GLU A 44 -4.66 -9.04 -9.89
C GLU A 44 -3.20 -8.76 -10.25
N GLN A 45 -2.97 -7.93 -11.27
CA GLN A 45 -1.66 -7.50 -11.74
C GLN A 45 -1.13 -6.26 -11.00
N LEU A 46 -1.99 -5.53 -10.31
CA LEU A 46 -1.60 -4.33 -9.57
C LEU A 46 -0.90 -4.72 -8.26
N ARG A 47 0.19 -4.02 -7.94
CA ARG A 47 0.85 -4.10 -6.63
C ARG A 47 0.85 -2.73 -6.00
N VAL A 48 0.34 -2.67 -4.78
CA VAL A 48 0.28 -1.46 -3.97
C VAL A 48 1.33 -1.50 -2.88
N TYR A 49 1.80 -0.34 -2.44
CA TYR A 49 2.85 -0.19 -1.44
C TYR A 49 2.45 0.90 -0.45
N PRO A 50 2.75 0.77 0.85
CA PRO A 50 2.47 1.86 1.77
C PRO A 50 3.48 3.01 1.56
N THR A 51 3.02 4.25 1.62
CA THR A 51 3.85 5.47 1.48
C THR A 51 4.94 5.55 2.56
N ILE A 52 4.66 5.02 3.75
CA ILE A 52 5.55 5.00 4.90
C ILE A 52 5.56 3.61 5.52
N LYS A 53 6.65 3.28 6.23
CA LYS A 53 6.63 2.11 7.11
C LYS A 53 5.74 2.35 8.33
N PHE A 54 4.95 1.35 8.71
CA PHE A 54 4.12 1.38 9.91
C PHE A 54 4.08 0.00 10.58
N VAL A 55 3.56 -0.02 11.80
CA VAL A 55 3.44 -1.20 12.65
C VAL A 55 2.03 -1.23 13.23
N ALA A 56 1.33 -2.35 13.11
CA ALA A 56 0.13 -2.60 13.89
C ALA A 56 0.49 -3.51 15.07
N TYR A 57 0.11 -3.09 16.28
CA TYR A 57 0.47 -3.76 17.52
C TYR A 57 -0.80 -4.08 18.30
N ALA A 58 -0.96 -5.35 18.68
CA ALA A 58 -2.11 -5.82 19.45
C ALA A 58 -1.65 -6.64 20.65
N ASP A 59 -2.18 -6.32 21.82
CA ASP A 59 -2.01 -7.11 23.04
C ASP A 59 -3.09 -8.19 23.10
N ARG A 60 -2.74 -9.38 23.62
CA ARG A 60 -3.73 -10.43 23.88
C ARG A 60 -4.78 -9.89 24.85
N LYS A 61 -6.05 -10.20 24.59
CA LYS A 61 -7.13 -9.86 25.53
C LYS A 61 -6.86 -10.59 26.85
N LEU A 62 -6.60 -9.83 27.91
CA LEU A 62 -6.53 -10.36 29.27
C LEU A 62 -7.95 -10.32 29.84
N GLY A 63 -8.54 -11.50 30.11
CA GLY A 63 -9.80 -11.63 30.85
C GLY A 63 -11.08 -11.25 30.09
N GLU A 64 -11.50 -12.07 29.13
CA GLU A 64 -12.94 -12.38 29.03
C GLU A 64 -13.17 -13.50 30.05
N ASP A 65 -14.06 -13.25 31.02
CA ASP A 65 -14.19 -13.95 32.29
C ASP A 65 -14.17 -15.48 32.18
N PHE A 66 -13.15 -16.13 32.76
CA PHE A 66 -13.39 -17.43 33.37
C PHE A 66 -14.05 -17.13 34.71
N ALA A 67 -15.33 -17.45 34.83
CA ALA A 67 -15.98 -17.56 36.13
C ALA A 67 -15.14 -18.53 36.97
N VAL A 68 -14.36 -17.96 37.89
CA VAL A 68 -13.68 -18.73 38.93
C VAL A 68 -14.77 -19.07 39.94
N ASP A 69 -15.47 -20.17 39.68
CA ASP A 69 -16.18 -20.86 40.76
C ASP A 69 -15.15 -21.16 41.84
N GLY A 70 -15.46 -20.68 43.04
CA GLY A 70 -14.52 -20.47 44.12
C GLY A 70 -13.79 -21.75 44.51
N SER A 71 -12.57 -21.93 44.01
CA SER A 71 -11.59 -22.81 44.62
C SER A 71 -10.18 -22.44 44.18
N GLN A 72 -9.47 -21.89 45.17
CA GLN A 72 -8.02 -21.90 45.31
C GLN A 72 -7.21 -21.04 44.34
N GLY A 73 -6.73 -19.94 44.93
CA GLY A 73 -5.73 -19.04 44.37
C GLY A 73 -4.52 -19.77 43.81
N ALA A 74 -4.32 -19.56 42.51
CA ALA A 74 -3.02 -19.47 41.90
C ALA A 74 -3.11 -18.34 40.88
N VAL A 75 -2.94 -17.09 41.33
CA VAL A 75 -2.57 -16.01 40.41
C VAL A 75 -1.21 -16.42 39.87
N GLN A 76 -1.18 -17.00 38.66
CA GLN A 76 0.07 -17.31 37.98
C GLN A 76 0.80 -16.00 37.69
N THR A 77 1.66 -15.61 38.62
CA THR A 77 2.72 -14.62 38.50
C THR A 77 3.70 -15.09 37.43
N GLY A 78 3.34 -14.92 36.16
CA GLY A 78 4.19 -15.40 35.06
C GLY A 78 3.63 -15.27 33.65
N TYR A 79 2.37 -14.88 33.45
CA TYR A 79 1.81 -14.71 32.10
C TYR A 79 2.40 -13.46 31.42
N ARG A 80 3.54 -13.62 30.75
CA ARG A 80 4.07 -12.63 29.80
C ARG A 80 3.01 -12.44 28.72
N GLY A 81 2.32 -11.30 28.75
CA GLY A 81 1.29 -10.93 27.78
C GLY A 81 1.74 -11.26 26.36
N GLN A 82 1.03 -12.18 25.71
CA GLN A 82 1.27 -12.49 24.31
C GLN A 82 0.93 -11.24 23.50
N ARG A 83 1.83 -10.84 22.61
CA ARG A 83 1.73 -9.63 21.80
C ARG A 83 1.96 -9.98 20.36
N VAL A 84 1.21 -9.35 19.47
CA VAL A 84 1.39 -9.47 18.02
C VAL A 84 1.82 -8.12 17.48
N GLU A 85 2.94 -8.12 16.77
CA GLU A 85 3.46 -6.96 16.06
C GLU A 85 3.49 -7.26 14.56
N LEU A 86 2.57 -6.68 13.80
CA LEU A 86 2.53 -6.74 12.34
C LEU A 86 3.33 -5.57 11.78
N ARG A 87 4.42 -5.87 11.07
CA ARG A 87 5.32 -4.86 10.51
C ARG A 87 5.09 -4.71 9.02
N PHE A 88 4.88 -3.47 8.57
CA PHE A 88 4.63 -3.15 7.18
C PHE A 88 5.71 -2.19 6.66
N PRO A 89 6.82 -2.71 6.13
CA PRO A 89 7.85 -1.90 5.48
C PRO A 89 7.29 -1.14 4.26
N ARG A 90 7.86 0.02 3.94
CA ARG A 90 7.51 0.81 2.74
C ARG A 90 7.64 -0.01 1.44
N ALA A 91 8.61 -0.93 1.41
CA ALA A 91 8.90 -1.74 0.24
C ALA A 91 7.99 -2.97 0.08
N LEU A 92 7.15 -3.29 1.08
CA LEU A 92 6.32 -4.49 1.10
C LEU A 92 5.21 -4.36 0.04
N PRO A 93 5.18 -5.24 -0.98
CA PRO A 93 4.09 -5.25 -1.95
C PRO A 93 2.83 -5.82 -1.31
N GLY A 94 1.71 -5.19 -1.59
CA GLY A 94 0.37 -5.66 -1.26
C GLY A 94 -0.48 -5.87 -2.51
N ALA A 95 -1.60 -6.53 -2.31
CA ALA A 95 -2.63 -6.79 -3.33
C ALA A 95 -3.99 -6.28 -2.84
N ILE A 96 -4.81 -5.77 -3.76
CA ILE A 96 -6.19 -5.39 -3.48
C ILE A 96 -7.04 -6.66 -3.62
N VAL A 97 -7.67 -7.12 -2.53
CA VAL A 97 -8.53 -8.31 -2.51
C VAL A 97 -9.99 -7.97 -2.80
N ALA A 98 -10.40 -6.73 -2.51
CA ALA A 98 -11.73 -6.24 -2.84
C ALA A 98 -11.75 -4.71 -2.94
N VAL A 99 -12.73 -4.22 -3.69
CA VAL A 99 -13.10 -2.81 -3.79
C VAL A 99 -14.60 -2.71 -3.53
N GLU A 100 -15.02 -1.78 -2.69
CA GLU A 100 -16.42 -1.44 -2.48
C GLU A 100 -16.58 0.08 -2.48
N VAL A 101 -17.78 0.54 -2.78
CA VAL A 101 -18.13 1.96 -2.72
C VAL A 101 -19.24 2.13 -1.69
N ILE A 102 -18.95 2.83 -0.60
CA ILE A 102 -19.90 3.13 0.49
C ILE A 102 -19.95 4.65 0.61
N ASP A 103 -21.15 5.23 0.57
CA ASP A 103 -21.35 6.68 0.62
C ASP A 103 -20.46 7.47 -0.36
N LYS A 104 -20.39 6.97 -1.60
CA LYS A 104 -19.55 7.54 -2.70
C LYS A 104 -18.04 7.55 -2.39
N THR A 105 -17.62 6.84 -1.35
CA THR A 105 -16.21 6.67 -0.99
C THR A 105 -15.78 5.27 -1.35
N ALA A 106 -14.67 5.13 -2.06
CA ALA A 106 -14.09 3.82 -2.36
C ALA A 106 -13.32 3.28 -1.15
N TRP A 107 -13.63 2.06 -0.77
CA TRP A 107 -12.99 1.26 0.25
C TRP A 107 -12.15 0.20 -0.46
N LEU A 108 -10.88 0.09 -0.09
CA LEU A 108 -9.96 -0.89 -0.64
C LEU A 108 -9.53 -1.84 0.47
N TRP A 109 -9.79 -3.13 0.27
CA TRP A 109 -9.29 -4.19 1.12
C TRP A 109 -7.94 -4.61 0.56
N VAL A 110 -6.89 -4.33 1.30
CA VAL A 110 -5.51 -4.57 0.89
C VAL A 110 -4.86 -5.56 1.82
N THR A 111 -4.34 -6.64 1.25
CA THR A 111 -3.49 -7.58 1.97
C THR A 111 -2.01 -7.33 1.67
N PHE A 112 -1.17 -7.54 2.68
CA PHE A 112 0.28 -7.66 2.53
C PHE A 112 0.79 -9.06 2.89
N ASP A 113 -0.13 -9.99 3.08
CA ASP A 113 0.12 -11.41 3.36
C ASP A 113 -0.40 -12.26 2.19
N GLY A 114 0.44 -13.17 1.70
CA GLY A 114 0.12 -14.06 0.59
C GLY A 114 -0.93 -15.13 0.91
N SER A 115 -1.12 -15.47 2.19
CA SER A 115 -2.19 -16.38 2.63
C SER A 115 -3.56 -15.72 2.72
N CYS A 116 -3.63 -14.40 2.85
CA CYS A 116 -4.89 -13.69 2.99
C CYS A 116 -5.58 -13.50 1.64
N ARG A 117 -6.78 -14.07 1.49
CA ARG A 117 -7.57 -14.05 0.24
C ARG A 117 -8.93 -13.35 0.37
N ASP A 118 -9.32 -12.97 1.58
CA ASP A 118 -10.63 -12.39 1.87
C ASP A 118 -10.52 -11.06 2.62
N LYS A 119 -11.67 -10.43 2.85
CA LYS A 119 -11.79 -9.13 3.51
C LYS A 119 -11.45 -9.17 5.01
N GLY A 120 -11.63 -10.31 5.67
CA GLY A 120 -11.48 -10.45 7.12
C GLY A 120 -10.04 -10.33 7.60
N CYS A 121 -9.08 -10.67 6.75
CA CYS A 121 -7.65 -10.57 7.03
C CYS A 121 -6.97 -9.35 6.36
N ALA A 122 -7.71 -8.52 5.63
CA ALA A 122 -7.19 -7.40 4.87
C ALA A 122 -7.27 -6.07 5.65
N LEU A 123 -6.32 -5.16 5.39
CA LEU A 123 -6.37 -3.78 5.86
C LEU A 123 -7.34 -2.98 5.00
N VAL A 124 -8.03 -2.01 5.60
CA VAL A 124 -8.97 -1.15 4.86
C VAL A 124 -8.32 0.20 4.60
N PHE A 125 -8.31 0.63 3.34
CA PHE A 125 -7.91 1.96 2.91
C PHE A 125 -9.08 2.69 2.27
N LEU A 126 -9.32 3.94 2.68
CA LEU A 126 -10.44 4.75 2.19
C LEU A 126 -9.96 5.86 1.28
N GLY A 127 -10.72 6.11 0.21
CA GLY A 127 -10.56 7.31 -0.61
C GLY A 127 -10.79 8.56 0.22
N SER A 128 -9.82 9.47 0.21
CA SER A 128 -9.91 10.79 0.84
C SER A 128 -10.03 11.89 -0.20
N GLN A 129 -10.53 13.06 0.23
CA GLN A 129 -10.85 14.18 -0.66
C GLN A 129 -9.69 14.71 -1.50
N ASP A 130 -8.45 14.54 -1.04
CA ASP A 130 -7.23 14.88 -1.77
C ASP A 130 -6.78 13.80 -2.76
N GLY A 131 -7.67 12.87 -3.11
CA GLY A 131 -7.45 11.86 -4.13
C GLY A 131 -6.51 10.72 -3.72
N ARG A 132 -6.37 10.45 -2.41
CA ARG A 132 -5.48 9.40 -1.88
C ARG A 132 -6.29 8.30 -1.20
N PHE A 133 -5.78 7.07 -1.20
CA PHE A 133 -6.31 5.99 -0.36
C PHE A 133 -5.54 5.91 0.95
N ARG A 134 -6.21 6.04 2.10
CA ARG A 134 -5.58 6.14 3.43
C ARG A 134 -6.04 5.05 4.38
N LEU A 135 -5.11 4.55 5.19
CA LEU A 135 -5.37 3.48 6.15
C LEU A 135 -6.46 3.91 7.14
N HIS A 136 -7.56 3.18 7.12
CA HIS A 136 -8.72 3.37 7.98
C HIS A 136 -8.76 2.33 9.09
N GLN A 137 -8.52 1.06 8.74
CA GLN A 137 -8.70 -0.05 9.66
C GLN A 137 -7.63 -1.13 9.46
N VAL A 138 -7.21 -1.71 10.58
CA VAL A 138 -6.44 -2.96 10.64
C VAL A 138 -7.41 -4.09 11.00
N PRO A 139 -7.35 -5.25 10.33
CA PRO A 139 -8.27 -6.35 10.60
C PRO A 139 -8.15 -6.83 12.06
N PRO A 140 -9.25 -7.29 12.68
CA PRO A 140 -9.18 -7.84 14.02
C PRO A 140 -8.32 -9.10 14.04
N ILE A 141 -7.55 -9.29 15.12
CA ILE A 141 -6.72 -10.47 15.32
C ILE A 141 -7.39 -11.31 16.41
N ILE A 142 -7.77 -12.53 16.08
CA ILE A 142 -8.52 -13.41 16.99
C ILE A 142 -7.74 -13.60 18.30
N GLY A 143 -8.39 -13.31 19.42
CA GLY A 143 -7.79 -13.39 20.76
C GLY A 143 -7.00 -12.15 21.21
N PHE A 144 -6.96 -11.10 20.39
CA PHE A 144 -6.25 -9.85 20.71
C PHE A 144 -7.20 -8.66 20.77
N ALA A 145 -6.79 -7.64 21.52
CA ALA A 145 -7.45 -6.34 21.53
C ALA A 145 -7.31 -5.65 20.17
N PRO A 146 -8.15 -4.65 19.85
CA PRO A 146 -8.01 -3.87 18.63
C PRO A 146 -6.59 -3.32 18.46
N ALA A 147 -6.01 -3.49 17.27
CA ALA A 147 -4.63 -3.12 17.02
C ALA A 147 -4.43 -1.60 17.05
N ARG A 148 -3.36 -1.18 17.72
CA ARG A 148 -2.86 0.20 17.70
C ARG A 148 -1.86 0.36 16.56
N VAL A 149 -1.96 1.46 15.82
CA VAL A 149 -1.09 1.73 14.68
C VAL A 149 0.01 2.69 15.07
N TYR A 150 1.24 2.40 14.67
CA TYR A 150 2.41 3.21 14.93
C TYR A 150 3.20 3.48 13.65
N ARG A 151 3.62 4.71 13.46
CA ARG A 151 4.60 5.10 12.44
C ARG A 151 5.96 4.50 12.78
N ARG A 152 6.61 3.78 11.87
CA ARG A 152 7.99 3.25 11.99
C ARG A 152 8.26 2.17 13.06
N ARG A 153 7.84 2.35 14.32
CA ARG A 153 8.06 1.42 15.46
C ARG A 153 7.11 1.74 16.62
N VAL A 154 6.87 0.75 17.48
CA VAL A 154 6.06 0.89 18.70
C VAL A 154 6.74 1.87 19.67
N ALA A 155 6.22 3.09 19.73
CA ALA A 155 6.65 4.14 20.65
C ALA A 155 5.55 5.21 20.70
N VAL A 156 5.33 5.84 21.85
CA VAL A 156 4.25 6.84 22.04
C VAL A 156 4.32 7.97 21.01
N ARG A 157 5.53 8.48 20.70
CA ARG A 157 5.75 9.53 19.70
C ARG A 157 5.39 9.15 18.26
N ASN A 158 5.19 7.86 18.01
CA ASN A 158 4.86 7.31 16.71
C ASN A 158 3.40 6.84 16.63
N LEU A 159 2.65 6.91 17.73
CA LEU A 159 1.26 6.48 17.74
C LEU A 159 0.46 7.25 16.69
N MET A 160 -0.32 6.52 15.91
CA MET A 160 -1.26 7.06 14.94
C MET A 160 -2.67 6.83 15.48
N GLU A 161 -3.48 7.89 15.50
CA GLU A 161 -4.83 7.87 16.03
C GLU A 161 -5.83 8.04 14.88
N PRO A 162 -6.99 7.38 14.93
CA PRO A 162 -8.06 7.62 13.97
C PRO A 162 -8.50 9.09 14.05
N SER A 163 -8.36 9.82 12.94
CA SER A 163 -8.71 11.24 12.84
C SER A 163 -9.43 11.52 11.52
N ARG A 164 -10.37 12.46 11.53
CA ARG A 164 -11.10 12.86 10.32
C ARG A 164 -10.27 13.86 9.55
N ILE A 165 -9.95 13.51 8.31
CA ILE A 165 -9.23 14.40 7.39
C ILE A 165 -10.23 15.35 6.73
N TYR A 166 -10.03 16.65 6.93
CA TYR A 166 -10.83 17.76 6.40
C TYR A 166 -12.31 17.67 6.79
N ALA A 167 -12.73 18.56 7.69
CA ALA A 167 -14.03 18.58 8.34
C ALA A 167 -15.21 18.62 7.34
N LYS A 168 -15.78 17.46 7.02
CA LYS A 168 -17.22 17.27 6.84
C LYS A 168 -17.68 16.18 7.80
N SER A 169 -18.88 16.33 8.36
CA SER A 169 -19.44 15.46 9.41
C SER A 169 -19.49 13.98 9.04
N THR A 170 -19.45 13.65 7.74
CA THR A 170 -19.59 12.31 7.18
C THR A 170 -18.27 11.59 6.86
N ALA A 171 -17.11 12.25 7.00
CA ALA A 171 -15.83 11.61 6.65
C ALA A 171 -15.47 10.52 7.68
N ALA A 172 -15.29 9.28 7.21
CA ALA A 172 -14.78 8.19 8.03
C ALA A 172 -13.35 8.51 8.54
N PRO A 173 -13.02 8.19 9.79
CA PRO A 173 -11.72 8.51 10.37
C PRO A 173 -10.61 7.67 9.73
N VAL A 174 -9.42 8.21 9.54
CA VAL A 174 -8.25 7.45 9.06
C VAL A 174 -7.08 7.63 10.03
N TYR A 175 -6.16 6.68 10.06
CA TYR A 175 -5.02 6.76 10.98
C TYR A 175 -4.08 7.91 10.59
N MET A 176 -3.84 8.81 11.55
CA MET A 176 -2.94 9.93 11.41
C MET A 176 -2.00 10.07 12.60
N SER A 177 -0.77 10.47 12.34
CA SER A 177 0.12 10.96 13.39
C SER A 177 -0.39 12.32 13.87
N THR A 178 -0.81 12.39 15.14
CA THR A 178 -1.30 13.62 15.77
C THR A 178 -0.17 14.46 16.40
N ARG A 179 1.01 13.86 16.59
CA ARG A 179 2.18 14.53 17.19
C ARG A 179 3.25 14.83 16.13
N GLY A 180 3.60 16.10 15.98
CA GLY A 180 4.57 16.59 15.01
C GLY A 180 3.94 16.84 13.64
N MET A 181 4.51 16.27 12.57
CA MET A 181 3.97 16.41 11.22
C MET A 181 2.77 15.48 11.02
N THR A 182 1.64 16.05 10.61
CA THR A 182 0.44 15.31 10.23
C THR A 182 0.75 14.38 9.06
N VAL A 183 0.86 13.08 9.35
CA VAL A 183 1.20 12.05 8.36
C VAL A 183 0.19 10.91 8.49
N SER A 184 -0.27 10.42 7.34
CA SER A 184 -1.11 9.22 7.21
C SER A 184 -0.38 8.15 6.40
N VAL A 185 -0.82 6.90 6.54
CA VAL A 185 -0.39 5.83 5.63
C VAL A 185 -1.30 5.89 4.40
N SER A 186 -0.72 6.05 3.21
CA SER A 186 -1.45 5.96 1.95
C SER A 186 -0.87 4.87 1.05
N LEU A 187 -1.54 4.58 -0.07
CA LEU A 187 -1.07 3.62 -1.06
C LEU A 187 -0.33 4.31 -2.21
N GLU A 188 0.74 3.67 -2.66
CA GLU A 188 1.53 3.97 -3.85
C GLU A 188 1.51 2.76 -4.78
N ILE A 189 1.67 2.99 -6.07
CA ILE A 189 1.99 1.96 -7.06
C ILE A 189 3.37 2.24 -7.65
N LYS A 190 4.05 1.20 -8.13
CA LYS A 190 5.22 1.41 -8.98
C LYS A 190 4.74 1.77 -10.38
N LYS A 191 5.25 2.85 -10.94
CA LYS A 191 5.08 3.15 -12.36
C LYS A 191 5.73 1.98 -13.12
N ARG A 192 4.94 1.24 -13.90
CA ARG A 192 5.56 0.31 -14.86
C ARG A 192 6.26 1.20 -15.88
N ASP A 193 7.57 1.04 -16.02
CA ASP A 193 8.25 1.53 -17.21
C ASP A 193 7.49 0.96 -18.41
N ARG A 194 7.22 1.83 -19.38
CA ARG A 194 6.37 1.63 -20.55
C ARG A 194 6.30 0.16 -20.96
N VAL A 195 5.08 -0.38 -20.99
CA VAL A 195 4.78 -1.67 -21.64
C VAL A 195 5.53 -1.70 -22.97
N ASP A 196 6.43 -2.67 -23.16
CA ASP A 196 7.06 -2.92 -24.45
C ASP A 196 5.94 -3.20 -25.46
N ILE A 197 5.64 -2.21 -26.30
CA ILE A 197 4.74 -2.38 -27.43
C ILE A 197 5.49 -3.28 -28.41
N HIS A 198 5.19 -4.58 -28.39
CA HIS A 198 5.55 -5.46 -29.49
C HIS A 198 4.71 -5.05 -30.70
N THR A 199 5.23 -4.10 -31.48
CA THR A 199 4.69 -3.80 -32.80
C THR A 199 4.93 -5.02 -33.68
N VAL A 200 3.90 -5.86 -33.84
CA VAL A 200 3.91 -6.87 -34.90
C VAL A 200 3.84 -6.11 -36.22
N VAL A 201 4.99 -5.97 -36.88
CA VAL A 201 5.03 -5.48 -38.26
C VAL A 201 4.41 -6.58 -39.12
N VAL A 202 3.15 -6.40 -39.48
CA VAL A 202 2.49 -7.25 -40.47
C VAL A 202 3.24 -7.06 -41.79
N PRO A 203 3.82 -8.11 -42.39
CA PRO A 203 4.43 -7.99 -43.70
C PRO A 203 3.33 -7.55 -44.68
N GLN A 204 3.51 -6.39 -45.32
CA GLN A 204 2.64 -5.97 -46.43
C GLN A 204 2.96 -6.82 -47.67
N SER A 205 2.63 -8.10 -47.65
CA SER A 205 2.42 -8.85 -48.88
C SER A 205 0.98 -8.62 -49.31
N GLY A 206 0.75 -7.52 -50.01
CA GLY A 206 -0.54 -7.25 -50.65
C GLY A 206 -0.91 -8.39 -51.60
N VAL A 207 -2.16 -8.86 -51.51
CA VAL A 207 -2.71 -9.80 -52.49
C VAL A 207 -2.84 -9.06 -53.81
N ARG A 208 -2.00 -9.41 -54.81
CA ARG A 208 -2.27 -9.04 -56.20
C ARG A 208 -3.30 -10.01 -56.75
N SER A 209 -4.56 -9.58 -56.86
CA SER A 209 -5.52 -10.28 -57.72
C SER A 209 -5.22 -9.91 -59.18
N ARG A 210 -5.08 -10.94 -60.01
CA ARG A 210 -5.06 -10.85 -61.48
C ARG A 210 -6.43 -10.45 -62.02
#